data_AF-A0A022Q794-F1
#
_entry.id   AF-A0A022Q794-F1
#
_cell.length_a   1.000
_cell.length_b   1.000
_cell.length_c   1.000
_cell.angle_alpha   90.00
_cell.angle_beta   90.00
_cell.angle_gamma   90.00
#
_symmetry.space_group_name_H-M   'P 1'
#
loop_
_entity.id
_entity.type
_entity.pdbx_description
1 polymer ?
#
loop_
_entity_poly.entity_id
_entity_poly.type
_entity_poly.pdbx_seq_one_letter_code
_entity_poly.pdbx_strand_id
1 'polypeptide(L)'
;NMVWMDDVDDDDEGEEDDDQNGGGGGGGNERQREHPFIVTEPGEVARGKKNGLDYLFYLYEQCREFLIQVQKIAKERGEKCPTKVTNQVFRYAKAAGANYINKPKMRHYVHCYALHCLDEAASIALRRSFKERRENVGAWRQACYNPVVVVAAAYGWDIDAVFNSHPRLSIWYVPTKLRQLCHVERSNAAAAAASSSVTGGGPDHLSF
;
A
#
# COMPACT_ATOMS: atom_id res chain seq x y z
N ASN A 1 6.66 -20.15 14.39
CA ASN A 1 7.23 -20.55 13.09
C ASN A 1 6.19 -20.20 12.05
N MET A 2 6.31 -19.05 11.39
CA MET A 2 5.27 -18.51 10.49
C MET A 2 5.48 -19.12 9.10
N VAL A 3 4.66 -20.10 8.76
CA VAL A 3 4.68 -20.77 7.44
C VAL A 3 3.86 -19.89 6.51
N TRP A 4 4.53 -19.15 5.63
CA TRP A 4 3.85 -18.42 4.56
C TRP A 4 3.47 -19.44 3.50
N MET A 5 2.16 -19.61 3.28
CA MET A 5 1.65 -20.31 2.10
C MET A 5 2.03 -19.48 0.87
N ASP A 6 2.97 -20.00 0.09
CA ASP A 6 3.15 -19.69 -1.32
C ASP A 6 1.88 -20.16 -2.07
N ASP A 7 0.83 -19.35 -2.02
CA ASP A 7 -0.31 -19.48 -2.93
C ASP A 7 -0.18 -18.45 -4.04
N VAL A 8 0.38 -18.95 -5.15
CA VAL A 8 0.11 -18.64 -6.56
C VAL A 8 -0.53 -17.26 -6.82
N ASP A 9 0.28 -16.33 -7.32
CA ASP A 9 -0.19 -15.15 -8.07
C ASP A 9 -0.93 -15.63 -9.32
N ASP A 10 -2.27 -15.60 -9.28
CA ASP A 10 -3.12 -15.59 -10.47
C ASP A 10 -4.24 -14.58 -10.27
N ASP A 11 -3.86 -13.30 -10.31
CA ASP A 11 -4.78 -12.17 -10.55
C ASP A 11 -4.27 -11.45 -11.81
N ASP A 12 -4.26 -12.17 -12.95
CA ASP A 12 -4.33 -11.56 -14.28
C ASP A 12 -5.78 -11.09 -14.52
N GLU A 13 -6.25 -10.14 -13.72
CA GLU A 13 -7.42 -9.34 -14.11
C GLU A 13 -6.93 -8.28 -15.11
N GLY A 14 -6.93 -8.66 -16.39
CA GLY A 14 -6.83 -7.74 -17.51
C GLY A 14 -7.97 -6.72 -17.45
N GLU A 15 -7.74 -5.57 -16.80
CA GLU A 15 -8.62 -4.39 -16.94
C GLU A 15 -8.45 -3.86 -18.38
N GLU A 16 -9.49 -4.03 -19.18
CA GLU A 16 -9.67 -3.46 -20.52
C GLU A 16 -9.40 -1.94 -20.49
N ASP A 17 -8.43 -1.51 -21.29
CA ASP A 17 -8.12 -0.11 -21.55
C ASP A 17 -9.30 0.49 -22.34
N ASP A 18 -10.31 0.98 -21.62
CA ASP A 18 -11.48 1.66 -22.20
C ASP A 18 -11.07 3.09 -22.63
N ASP A 19 -10.13 3.16 -23.56
CA ASP A 19 -9.66 4.37 -24.27
C ASP A 19 -10.65 4.72 -25.40
N GLN A 20 -11.95 4.78 -25.08
CA GLN A 20 -12.97 5.31 -25.97
C GLN A 20 -13.32 6.75 -25.60
N ASN A 21 -12.47 7.68 -26.06
CA ASN A 21 -12.95 8.98 -26.48
C ASN A 21 -12.21 9.41 -27.75
N GLY A 22 -12.93 9.34 -28.87
CA GLY A 22 -12.44 9.74 -30.19
C GLY A 22 -12.18 11.23 -30.31
N GLY A 23 -11.15 11.57 -31.07
CA GLY A 23 -10.83 12.94 -31.50
C GLY A 23 -9.41 12.97 -32.05
N GLY A 24 -9.29 12.80 -33.37
CA GLY A 24 -8.04 12.50 -34.06
C GLY A 24 -6.92 13.54 -33.97
N GLY A 25 -5.71 13.07 -34.27
CA GLY A 25 -4.53 13.91 -34.46
C GLY A 25 -3.27 13.19 -34.01
N GLY A 26 -2.44 12.78 -34.97
CA GLY A 26 -1.28 11.91 -34.79
C GLY A 26 -0.24 12.39 -33.78
N GLY A 27 0.39 11.42 -33.14
CA GLY A 27 1.52 11.61 -32.24
C GLY A 27 1.60 10.45 -31.26
N GLY A 28 2.16 9.32 -31.71
CA GLY A 28 2.49 8.20 -30.83
C GLY A 28 3.50 8.66 -29.78
N ASN A 29 3.01 9.20 -28.67
CA ASN A 29 3.84 9.55 -27.54
C ASN A 29 4.12 8.25 -26.81
N GLU A 30 5.15 7.52 -27.28
CA GLU A 30 5.66 6.31 -26.64
C GLU A 30 5.84 6.61 -25.15
N ARG A 31 5.03 5.97 -24.30
CA ARG A 31 5.11 6.14 -22.86
C ARG A 31 6.53 5.71 -22.46
N GLN A 32 7.41 6.67 -22.20
CA GLN A 32 8.79 6.38 -21.81
C GLN A 32 8.74 5.56 -20.52
N ARG A 33 9.06 4.27 -20.63
CA ARG A 33 8.93 3.32 -19.52
C ARG A 33 9.85 3.76 -18.40
N GLU A 34 9.27 3.98 -17.22
CA GLU A 34 10.05 4.38 -16.05
C GLU A 34 11.08 3.33 -15.65
N HIS A 35 12.16 3.81 -15.05
CA HIS A 35 13.16 2.94 -14.47
C HIS A 35 12.55 2.12 -13.32
N PRO A 36 12.89 0.82 -13.21
CA PRO A 36 12.39 0.00 -12.13
C PRO A 36 12.95 0.46 -10.79
N PHE A 37 12.18 0.24 -9.72
CA PHE A 37 12.63 0.53 -8.37
C PHE A 37 13.67 -0.49 -7.89
N ILE A 38 14.53 -0.06 -6.98
CA ILE A 38 15.42 -0.91 -6.19
C ILE A 38 15.30 -0.56 -4.70
N VAL A 39 15.54 -1.53 -3.84
CA VAL A 39 15.59 -1.29 -2.39
C VAL A 39 16.76 -0.35 -2.09
N THR A 40 16.47 0.73 -1.40
CA THR A 40 17.42 1.82 -1.05
C THR A 40 17.20 2.22 0.40
N GLU A 41 18.27 2.62 1.05
CA GLU A 41 18.21 3.23 2.37
C GLU A 41 17.62 4.65 2.32
N PRO A 42 17.15 5.19 3.46
CA PRO A 42 16.71 6.57 3.52
C PRO A 42 17.82 7.54 3.11
N GLY A 43 17.50 8.44 2.18
CA GLY A 43 18.43 9.41 1.62
C GLY A 43 19.38 8.86 0.55
N GLU A 44 19.33 7.55 0.26
CA GLU A 44 20.18 6.96 -0.77
C GLU A 44 19.61 7.19 -2.18
N VAL A 45 20.42 7.83 -3.02
CA VAL A 45 20.12 7.98 -4.45
C VAL A 45 20.45 6.68 -5.18
N ALA A 46 19.44 6.10 -5.83
CA ALA A 46 19.63 4.92 -6.68
C ALA A 46 20.63 5.21 -7.82
N ARG A 47 21.57 4.29 -8.05
CA ARG A 47 22.59 4.42 -9.10
C ARG A 47 22.12 3.82 -10.42
N GLY A 48 22.52 4.44 -11.53
CA GLY A 48 22.21 3.97 -12.88
C GLY A 48 20.76 4.21 -13.29
N LYS A 49 20.23 3.40 -14.21
CA LYS A 49 18.85 3.48 -14.72
C LYS A 49 17.85 2.82 -13.75
N LYS A 50 17.83 3.29 -12.51
CA LYS A 50 17.02 2.74 -11.40
C LYS A 50 16.44 3.88 -10.55
N ASN A 51 15.28 3.62 -9.93
CA ASN A 51 14.64 4.54 -9.00
C ASN A 51 14.75 4.05 -7.55
N GLY A 52 14.90 4.96 -6.60
CA GLY A 52 14.93 4.66 -5.16
C GLY A 52 13.54 4.64 -4.53
N LEU A 53 13.44 4.14 -3.30
CA LEU A 53 12.20 4.04 -2.54
C LEU A 53 11.75 5.39 -1.97
N ASP A 54 12.67 6.31 -1.70
CA ASP A 54 12.28 7.68 -1.32
C ASP A 54 11.56 8.39 -2.49
N TYR A 55 12.01 8.16 -3.72
CA TYR A 55 11.30 8.65 -4.90
C TYR A 55 9.92 8.00 -5.02
N LEU A 56 9.79 6.70 -4.75
CA LEU A 56 8.48 6.02 -4.69
C LEU A 56 7.55 6.72 -3.69
N PHE A 57 8.00 6.99 -2.46
CA PHE A 57 7.18 7.65 -1.44
C PHE A 57 6.87 9.11 -1.81
N TYR A 58 7.79 9.80 -2.46
CA TYR A 58 7.53 11.14 -3.00
C TYR A 58 6.40 11.15 -4.04
N LEU A 59 6.22 10.09 -4.85
CA LEU A 59 5.08 10.00 -5.77
C LEU A 59 3.72 10.00 -5.05
N TYR A 60 3.65 9.49 -3.81
CA TYR A 60 2.43 9.54 -3.00
C TYR A 60 2.13 10.96 -2.53
N GLU A 61 3.15 11.71 -2.13
CA GLU A 61 3.00 13.13 -1.80
C GLU A 61 2.54 13.94 -3.00
N GLN A 62 3.11 13.68 -4.18
CA GLN A 62 2.63 14.33 -5.41
C GLN A 62 1.16 13.99 -5.72
N CYS A 63 0.73 12.74 -5.53
CA CYS A 63 -0.68 12.37 -5.68
C CYS A 63 -1.59 13.12 -4.70
N ARG A 64 -1.12 13.38 -3.48
CA ARG A 64 -1.84 14.18 -2.49
C ARG A 64 -2.03 15.62 -2.97
N GLU A 65 -0.98 16.24 -3.50
CA GLU A 65 -1.07 17.60 -4.05
C GLU A 65 -2.03 17.65 -5.25
N PHE A 66 -1.99 16.65 -6.13
CA PHE A 66 -2.97 16.56 -7.23
C PHE A 66 -4.40 16.39 -6.73
N LEU A 67 -4.63 15.59 -5.69
CA LEU A 67 -5.95 15.48 -5.07
C LEU A 67 -6.43 16.84 -4.53
N ILE A 68 -5.57 17.62 -3.87
CA ILE A 68 -5.92 18.96 -3.38
C ILE A 68 -6.34 19.88 -4.53
N GLN A 69 -5.61 19.86 -5.66
CA GLN A 69 -5.98 20.65 -6.84
C GLN A 69 -7.33 20.21 -7.42
N VAL A 70 -7.56 18.91 -7.56
CA VAL A 70 -8.84 18.37 -8.04
C VAL A 70 -10.00 18.74 -7.10
N GLN A 71 -9.77 18.68 -5.78
CA GLN A 71 -10.75 19.10 -4.78
C GLN A 71 -11.09 20.59 -4.89
N LYS A 72 -10.08 21.44 -5.09
CA LYS A 72 -10.28 22.89 -5.28
C LYS A 72 -11.13 23.17 -6.52
N ILE A 73 -10.80 22.55 -7.65
CA ILE A 73 -11.55 22.71 -8.90
C ILE A 73 -12.99 22.21 -8.75
N ALA A 74 -13.21 21.07 -8.10
CA ALA A 74 -14.55 20.55 -7.86
C ALA A 74 -15.40 21.51 -7.01
N LYS A 75 -14.81 22.09 -5.96
CA LYS A 75 -15.49 23.09 -5.11
C LYS A 75 -15.84 24.36 -5.87
N GLU A 76 -14.93 24.88 -6.69
CA GLU A 76 -15.17 26.08 -7.53
C GLU A 76 -16.28 25.85 -8.55
N ARG A 77 -16.45 24.61 -9.03
CA ARG A 77 -17.50 24.22 -9.99
C ARG A 77 -18.82 23.78 -9.34
N GLY A 78 -18.88 23.65 -8.02
CA GLY A 78 -20.04 23.10 -7.31
C GLY A 78 -20.25 21.59 -7.54
N GLU A 79 -19.20 20.86 -7.94
CA GLU A 79 -19.22 19.41 -8.15
C GLU A 79 -18.93 18.65 -6.84
N LYS A 80 -19.27 17.36 -6.80
CA LYS A 80 -18.95 16.50 -5.66
C LYS A 80 -17.43 16.40 -5.49
N CYS A 81 -16.94 16.92 -4.37
CA CYS A 81 -15.51 16.92 -4.03
C CYS A 81 -15.01 15.50 -3.68
N PRO A 82 -13.99 14.95 -4.36
CA PRO A 82 -13.44 13.63 -4.02
C PRO A 82 -12.66 13.68 -2.72
N THR A 83 -12.79 12.67 -1.87
CA THR A 83 -12.06 12.56 -0.58
C THR A 83 -10.89 11.58 -0.64
N LYS A 84 -10.84 10.75 -1.68
CA LYS A 84 -9.77 9.77 -1.93
C LYS A 84 -9.14 9.98 -3.29
N VAL A 85 -7.97 9.39 -3.52
CA VAL A 85 -7.30 9.37 -4.81
C VAL A 85 -8.10 8.50 -5.79
N THR A 86 -8.83 9.16 -6.69
CA THR A 86 -9.69 8.52 -7.71
C THR A 86 -9.03 8.53 -9.10
N ASN A 87 -9.69 7.90 -10.08
CA ASN A 87 -9.28 7.97 -11.49
C ASN A 87 -9.17 9.42 -12.00
N GLN A 88 -9.97 10.35 -11.47
CA GLN A 88 -9.88 11.77 -11.82
C GLN A 88 -8.55 12.39 -11.42
N VAL A 89 -7.99 12.00 -10.26
CA VAL A 89 -6.68 12.47 -9.79
C VAL A 89 -5.58 11.96 -10.72
N PHE A 90 -5.61 10.70 -11.14
CA PHE A 90 -4.63 10.16 -12.09
C PHE A 90 -4.73 10.81 -13.47
N ARG A 91 -5.95 11.09 -13.96
CA ARG A 91 -6.14 11.85 -15.22
C ARG A 91 -5.60 13.27 -15.10
N TYR A 92 -5.84 13.94 -13.96
CA TYR A 92 -5.31 15.28 -13.71
C TYR A 92 -3.78 15.28 -13.68
N ALA A 93 -3.15 14.33 -12.97
CA ALA A 93 -1.70 14.20 -12.91
C ALA A 93 -1.07 14.04 -14.32
N LYS A 94 -1.67 13.20 -15.17
CA LYS A 94 -1.25 13.03 -16.57
C LYS A 94 -1.37 14.34 -17.36
N ALA A 95 -2.50 15.04 -17.23
CA ALA A 95 -2.72 16.33 -17.89
C ALA A 95 -1.76 17.43 -17.40
N ALA A 96 -1.34 17.37 -16.13
CA ALA A 96 -0.35 18.25 -15.53
C ALA A 96 1.11 17.88 -15.86
N GLY A 97 1.34 16.90 -16.74
CA GLY A 97 2.67 16.47 -17.19
C GLY A 97 3.34 15.41 -16.32
N ALA A 98 2.72 14.97 -15.22
CA ALA A 98 3.22 13.89 -14.36
C ALA A 98 2.88 12.50 -14.93
N ASN A 99 3.33 12.23 -16.16
CA ASN A 99 3.08 10.96 -16.88
C ASN A 99 3.69 9.73 -16.16
N TYR A 100 4.65 9.96 -15.27
CA TYR A 100 5.25 8.95 -14.41
C TYR A 100 4.38 8.60 -13.20
N ILE A 101 3.14 9.06 -13.09
CA ILE A 101 2.20 8.62 -12.04
C ILE A 101 1.07 7.84 -12.72
N ASN A 102 0.85 6.60 -12.28
CA ASN A 102 -0.20 5.75 -12.83
C ASN A 102 -0.88 4.91 -11.74
N LYS A 103 -2.19 4.64 -11.93
CA LYS A 103 -3.05 3.92 -10.99
C LYS A 103 -2.49 2.55 -10.60
N PRO A 104 -2.07 1.66 -11.54
CA PRO A 104 -1.55 0.34 -11.17
C PRO A 104 -0.35 0.42 -10.23
N LYS A 105 0.64 1.24 -10.57
CA LYS A 105 1.86 1.40 -9.77
C LYS A 105 1.56 1.96 -8.38
N MET A 106 0.72 3.00 -8.29
CA MET A 106 0.38 3.57 -6.98
C MET A 106 -0.41 2.58 -6.13
N ARG A 107 -1.36 1.83 -6.69
CA ARG A 107 -2.07 0.79 -5.94
C ARG A 107 -1.14 -0.31 -5.44
N HIS A 108 -0.15 -0.69 -6.25
CA HIS A 108 0.75 -1.81 -5.95
C HIS A 108 1.58 -1.60 -4.68
N TYR A 109 1.94 -0.35 -4.33
CA TYR A 109 2.83 -0.04 -3.21
C TYR A 109 2.15 0.68 -2.04
N VAL A 110 0.82 0.82 -2.03
CA VAL A 110 0.10 1.59 -0.99
C VAL A 110 0.43 1.09 0.42
N HIS A 111 0.53 -0.22 0.64
CA HIS A 111 0.83 -0.78 1.96
C HIS A 111 2.28 -0.50 2.39
N CYS A 112 3.23 -0.39 1.44
CA CYS A 112 4.60 0.05 1.75
C CYS A 112 4.62 1.51 2.20
N TYR A 113 3.84 2.37 1.53
CA TYR A 113 3.67 3.77 1.93
C TYR A 113 2.91 3.90 3.27
N ALA A 114 1.95 3.01 3.52
CA ALA A 114 1.26 2.92 4.81
C ALA A 114 2.23 2.59 5.93
N LEU A 115 3.11 1.59 5.76
CA LEU A 115 4.17 1.30 6.73
C LEU A 115 5.06 2.52 6.98
N HIS A 116 5.52 3.20 5.92
CA HIS A 116 6.33 4.41 6.05
C HIS A 116 5.63 5.54 6.84
N CYS A 117 4.31 5.68 6.72
CA CYS A 117 3.54 6.69 7.45
C CYS A 117 3.25 6.29 8.91
N LEU A 118 2.90 5.02 9.15
CA LEU A 118 2.44 4.55 10.46
C LEU A 118 3.61 4.23 11.41
N ASP A 119 4.70 3.71 10.86
CA ASP A 119 5.91 3.37 11.61
C ASP A 119 7.15 3.55 10.71
N GLU A 120 7.62 4.79 10.65
CA GLU A 120 8.79 5.15 9.86
C GLU A 120 10.04 4.37 10.32
N ALA A 121 10.19 4.13 11.62
CA ALA A 121 11.34 3.39 12.16
C ALA A 121 11.36 1.94 11.66
N ALA A 122 10.22 1.24 11.69
CA ALA A 122 10.09 -0.11 11.14
C ALA A 122 10.30 -0.12 9.62
N SER A 123 9.77 0.87 8.90
CA SER A 123 10.00 1.03 7.45
C SER A 123 11.49 1.17 7.12
N ILE A 124 12.21 2.02 7.87
CA ILE A 124 13.66 2.24 7.71
C ILE A 124 14.44 0.95 8.00
N ALA A 125 14.13 0.29 9.12
CA ALA A 125 14.78 -0.96 9.51
C ALA A 125 14.59 -2.05 8.44
N LEU A 126 13.37 -2.16 7.90
CA LEU A 126 13.05 -3.12 6.84
C LEU A 126 13.82 -2.81 5.54
N ARG A 127 13.88 -1.54 5.13
CA ARG A 127 14.66 -1.10 3.96
C ARG A 127 16.15 -1.45 4.10
N ARG A 128 16.74 -1.17 5.27
CA ARG A 128 18.15 -1.50 5.57
C ARG A 128 18.40 -2.99 5.49
N SER A 129 17.59 -3.82 6.16
CA SER A 129 17.75 -5.28 6.17
C SER A 129 17.63 -5.89 4.78
N PHE A 130 16.66 -5.46 3.97
CA PHE A 130 16.46 -6.00 2.62
C PHE A 130 17.58 -5.56 1.67
N LYS A 131 18.10 -4.34 1.81
CA LYS A 131 19.25 -3.87 1.03
C LYS A 131 20.53 -4.63 1.39
N GLU A 132 20.80 -4.84 2.67
CA GLU A 132 21.97 -5.59 3.15
C GLU A 132 21.98 -7.02 2.58
N ARG A 133 20.82 -7.67 2.58
CA ARG A 133 20.62 -9.00 1.96
C ARG A 133 20.53 -8.99 0.43
N ARG A 134 20.59 -7.81 -0.21
CA ARG A 134 20.45 -7.60 -1.66
C ARG A 134 19.16 -8.19 -2.23
N GLU A 135 18.09 -8.12 -1.46
CA GLU A 135 16.76 -8.57 -1.85
C GLU A 135 16.16 -7.66 -2.93
N ASN A 136 15.32 -8.24 -3.77
CA ASN A 136 14.59 -7.48 -4.77
C ASN A 136 13.40 -6.71 -4.16
N VAL A 137 12.85 -5.74 -4.92
CA VAL A 137 11.72 -4.92 -4.47
C VAL A 137 10.45 -5.73 -4.24
N GLY A 138 10.25 -6.84 -4.96
CA GLY A 138 9.11 -7.72 -4.75
C GLY A 138 9.13 -8.34 -3.35
N ALA A 139 10.27 -8.89 -2.94
CA ALA A 139 10.46 -9.46 -1.61
C ALA A 139 10.29 -8.40 -0.51
N TRP A 140 10.91 -7.23 -0.67
CA TRP A 140 10.72 -6.11 0.27
C TRP A 140 9.25 -5.68 0.37
N ARG A 141 8.57 -5.54 -0.78
CA ARG A 141 7.17 -5.18 -0.85
C ARG A 141 6.29 -6.19 -0.11
N GLN A 142 6.50 -7.49 -0.30
CA GLN A 142 5.72 -8.51 0.41
C GLN A 142 5.96 -8.41 1.93
N ALA A 143 7.20 -8.20 2.36
CA ALA A 143 7.53 -8.06 3.77
C ALA A 143 6.89 -6.83 4.44
N CYS A 144 6.55 -5.78 3.69
CA CYS A 144 5.85 -4.60 4.23
C CYS A 144 4.45 -4.91 4.77
N TYR A 145 3.79 -6.01 4.38
CA TYR A 145 2.46 -6.34 4.91
C TYR A 145 2.49 -6.63 6.41
N ASN A 146 3.45 -7.42 6.87
CA ASN A 146 3.45 -7.93 8.24
C ASN A 146 3.50 -6.81 9.30
N PRO A 147 4.42 -5.83 9.24
CA PRO A 147 4.42 -4.71 10.20
C PRO A 147 3.10 -3.93 10.21
N VAL A 148 2.43 -3.75 9.07
CA VAL A 148 1.14 -3.04 9.01
C VAL A 148 0.02 -3.86 9.64
N VAL A 149 0.03 -5.18 9.48
CA VAL A 149 -0.92 -6.08 10.17
C VAL A 149 -0.71 -6.03 11.69
N VAL A 150 0.54 -5.96 12.16
CA VAL A 150 0.86 -5.77 13.59
C VAL A 150 0.29 -4.45 14.12
N VAL A 151 0.40 -3.35 13.36
CA VAL A 151 -0.24 -2.08 13.71
C VAL A 151 -1.76 -2.22 13.79
N ALA A 152 -2.38 -2.92 12.84
CA ALA A 152 -3.82 -3.16 12.85
C ALA A 152 -4.25 -3.97 14.08
N ALA A 153 -3.50 -4.99 14.48
CA ALA A 153 -3.78 -5.78 15.68
C ALA A 153 -3.83 -4.92 16.95
N ALA A 154 -2.90 -3.97 17.09
CA ALA A 154 -2.89 -2.99 18.18
C ALA A 154 -4.08 -2.01 18.14
N TYR A 155 -4.76 -1.91 16.99
CA TYR A 155 -5.91 -1.05 16.75
C TYR A 155 -7.23 -1.83 16.63
N GLY A 156 -7.32 -2.98 17.31
CA GLY A 156 -8.54 -3.79 17.32
C GLY A 156 -8.86 -4.45 15.96
N TRP A 157 -7.85 -4.63 15.12
CA TRP A 157 -7.93 -5.20 13.77
C TRP A 157 -8.70 -4.34 12.74
N ASP A 158 -8.99 -3.08 13.06
CA ASP A 158 -9.69 -2.16 12.16
C ASP A 158 -8.69 -1.37 11.29
N ILE A 159 -8.27 -1.99 10.18
CA ILE A 159 -7.35 -1.36 9.23
C ILE A 159 -7.95 -0.13 8.52
N ASP A 160 -9.27 -0.03 8.41
CA ASP A 160 -9.92 1.17 7.89
C ASP A 160 -9.75 2.35 8.84
N ALA A 161 -9.98 2.14 10.13
CA ALA A 161 -9.77 3.16 11.15
C ALA A 161 -8.29 3.59 11.21
N VAL A 162 -7.36 2.65 11.07
CA VAL A 162 -5.91 2.97 10.97
C VAL A 162 -5.63 3.90 9.79
N PHE A 163 -6.13 3.59 8.59
CA PHE A 163 -5.93 4.46 7.42
C PHE A 163 -6.63 5.81 7.56
N ASN A 164 -7.88 5.82 8.03
CA ASN A 164 -8.70 7.03 8.13
C ASN A 164 -8.21 7.99 9.21
N SER A 165 -7.55 7.51 10.26
CA SER A 165 -6.98 8.35 11.33
C SER A 165 -5.68 9.06 10.92
N HIS A 166 -4.97 8.57 9.90
CA HIS A 166 -3.71 9.16 9.46
C HIS A 166 -3.89 10.17 8.30
N PRO A 167 -3.48 11.45 8.43
CA PRO A 167 -3.75 12.49 7.42
C PRO A 167 -3.21 12.21 6.02
N ARG A 168 -2.10 11.47 5.90
CA ARG A 168 -1.53 11.06 4.60
C ARG A 168 -2.16 9.79 4.01
N LEU A 169 -2.79 8.95 4.84
CA LEU A 169 -3.34 7.64 4.40
C LEU A 169 -4.84 7.66 4.19
N SER A 170 -5.57 8.58 4.84
CA SER A 170 -7.04 8.66 4.75
C SER A 170 -7.56 8.89 3.33
N ILE A 171 -6.72 9.48 2.47
CA ILE A 171 -6.99 9.70 1.04
C ILE A 171 -6.77 8.45 0.17
N TRP A 172 -6.18 7.39 0.71
CA TRP A 172 -5.95 6.13 -0.01
C TRP A 172 -7.03 5.11 0.34
N TYR A 173 -7.27 4.19 -0.58
CA TYR A 173 -8.06 2.99 -0.31
C TYR A 173 -7.13 1.94 0.31
N VAL A 174 -7.61 1.24 1.35
CA VAL A 174 -6.86 0.11 1.93
C VAL A 174 -6.78 -1.01 0.87
N PRO A 175 -5.58 -1.54 0.57
CA PRO A 175 -5.42 -2.64 -0.38
C PRO A 175 -6.19 -3.89 0.05
N THR A 176 -6.84 -4.57 -0.91
CA THR A 176 -7.63 -5.78 -0.65
C THR A 176 -6.82 -6.86 0.06
N LYS A 177 -5.60 -7.14 -0.40
CA LYS A 177 -4.70 -8.12 0.24
C LYS A 177 -4.40 -7.78 1.70
N LEU A 178 -4.18 -6.50 2.02
CA LEU A 178 -3.92 -6.07 3.39
C LEU A 178 -5.13 -6.31 4.30
N ARG A 179 -6.36 -6.05 3.81
CA ARG A 179 -7.60 -6.37 4.54
C ARG A 179 -7.72 -7.87 4.81
N GLN A 180 -7.51 -8.68 3.79
CA GLN A 180 -7.58 -10.14 3.89
C GLN A 180 -6.59 -10.65 4.95
N LEU A 181 -5.34 -10.19 4.93
CA LEU A 181 -4.33 -10.57 5.92
C LEU A 181 -4.75 -10.16 7.34
N CYS A 182 -5.29 -8.95 7.54
CA CYS A 182 -5.80 -8.53 8.84
C CYS A 182 -6.96 -9.42 9.32
N HIS A 183 -7.87 -9.83 8.44
CA HIS A 183 -8.97 -10.72 8.77
C HIS A 183 -8.51 -12.13 9.16
N VAL A 184 -7.55 -12.68 8.42
CA VAL A 184 -6.96 -14.01 8.69
C VAL A 184 -6.25 -13.98 10.05
N GLU A 185 -5.38 -13.00 10.29
CA GLU A 185 -4.63 -12.91 11.53
C GLU A 185 -5.52 -12.63 12.75
N ARG A 186 -6.59 -11.84 12.60
CA ARG A 186 -7.61 -11.68 13.65
C ARG A 186 -8.25 -13.01 14.02
N SER A 187 -8.59 -13.81 13.02
CA SER A 187 -9.24 -15.12 13.22
C SER A 187 -8.29 -16.10 13.90
N ASN A 188 -7.02 -16.12 13.48
CA ASN A 188 -5.95 -16.90 14.11
C ASN A 188 -5.73 -16.49 15.57
N ALA A 189 -5.69 -15.19 15.85
CA ALA A 189 -5.54 -14.67 17.22
C ALA A 189 -6.71 -15.05 18.12
N ALA A 190 -7.95 -14.98 17.62
CA ALA A 190 -9.14 -15.42 18.35
C ALA A 190 -9.13 -16.93 18.63
N ALA A 191 -8.73 -17.75 17.65
CA ALA A 191 -8.62 -19.21 17.81
C ALA A 191 -7.54 -19.61 18.82
N ALA A 192 -6.39 -18.92 18.83
CA ALA A 192 -5.32 -19.13 19.80
C ALA A 192 -5.75 -18.74 21.23
N ALA A 193 -6.48 -17.63 21.38
CA ALA A 193 -7.05 -17.21 22.66
C ALA A 193 -8.11 -18.20 23.19
N ALA A 194 -8.93 -18.77 22.30
CA ALA A 194 -9.90 -19.80 22.70
C ALA A 194 -9.21 -21.10 23.16
N SER A 195 -8.20 -21.57 22.42
CA SER A 195 -7.46 -22.80 22.76
C SER A 195 -6.71 -22.72 24.09
N SER A 196 -6.22 -21.54 24.47
CA SER A 196 -5.53 -21.33 25.74
C SER A 196 -6.46 -21.29 26.96
N SER A 197 -7.76 -21.09 26.77
CA SER A 197 -8.75 -21.12 27.86
C SER A 197 -9.24 -22.53 28.24
N VAL A 198 -9.06 -23.53 27.37
CA VAL A 198 -9.53 -24.90 27.59
C VAL A 198 -8.61 -25.73 28.50
N THR A 199 -7.33 -25.36 28.64
CA THR A 199 -6.36 -26.13 29.45
C THR A 199 -6.27 -25.72 30.93
N GLY A 200 -7.07 -24.75 31.38
CA GLY A 200 -7.07 -24.25 32.76
C GLY A 200 -8.03 -24.93 33.74
N GLY A 201 -8.83 -25.91 33.29
CA GLY A 201 -9.81 -26.62 34.13
C GLY A 201 -9.33 -28.00 34.56
N GLY A 202 -8.41 -28.07 35.52
CA GLY A 202 -8.10 -29.33 36.23
C GLY A 202 -9.19 -29.68 37.24
N PRO A 203 -9.59 -30.95 37.39
CA PRO A 203 -10.53 -31.35 38.42
C PRO A 203 -9.84 -31.37 39.79
N ASP A 204 -10.24 -30.47 40.68
CA ASP A 204 -9.93 -30.55 42.11
C ASP A 204 -10.61 -31.79 42.71
N HIS A 205 -9.92 -32.93 42.66
CA HIS A 205 -10.32 -34.13 43.40
C HIS A 205 -9.87 -34.00 44.86
N LEU A 206 -10.75 -33.43 45.68
CA LEU A 206 -10.68 -33.52 47.14
C LEU A 206 -10.69 -35.00 47.55
N SER A 207 -9.62 -35.43 48.21
CA SER A 207 -9.54 -36.73 48.86
C SER A 207 -9.53 -36.48 50.37
N PHE A 208 -10.58 -36.95 51.04
CA PHE A 208 -10.72 -37.00 52.50
C PHE A 208 -9.71 -37.95 53.13
#